data_AF-A0A1E7WTE3-F1
#
_entry.id   AF-A0A1E7WTE3-F1
#
_cell.length_a   1.000
_cell.length_b   1.000
_cell.length_c   1.000
_cell.angle_alpha   90.00
_cell.angle_beta   90.00
_cell.angle_gamma   90.00
#
_symmetry.space_group_name_H-M   'P 1'
#
loop_
_entity.id
_entity.type
_entity.pdbx_description
1 polymer ?
#
loop_
_entity_poly.entity_id
_entity_poly.type
_entity_poly.pdbx_seq_one_letter_code
_entity_poly.pdbx_strand_id
1 'polypeptide(L)'
;MSAIEVGDPPGFAALSPLVLAPLWNTLDVLAAEVLGACDPEPALQALAAATVDLDPGAAEHQILFTDFLDRQTIAGLEALLGRTQVRRTILALGLLLRQLRRGCAGATICTGKSLVLPLPAASRARYLVAAFWLDLVTPFVQQADVELALFLADSGDRPALVIGFAGAAPETLQAIIDPECAMEHQVGFDNTAWIDVPVASDAAVQTLSAYLDQGQLSLRSARELFHETFV
;
A
#
# COMPACT_ATOMS: atom_id res chain seq x y z
N MET A 1 -5.96 22.22 9.24
CA MET A 1 -5.67 21.50 7.99
C MET A 1 -4.28 21.93 7.57
N SER A 2 -3.30 21.04 7.71
CA SER A 2 -1.92 21.31 7.31
C SER A 2 -1.71 20.68 5.93
N ALA A 3 -1.10 21.42 5.01
CA ALA A 3 -0.73 20.93 3.69
C ALA A 3 0.79 20.91 3.57
N ILE A 4 1.31 19.95 2.80
CA ILE A 4 2.74 19.83 2.52
C ILE A 4 2.91 20.05 1.02
N GLU A 5 3.72 21.03 0.64
CA GLU A 5 4.07 21.30 -0.75
C GLU A 5 5.09 20.27 -1.24
N VAL A 6 4.85 19.71 -2.42
CA VAL A 6 5.67 18.63 -2.99
C VAL A 6 6.11 19.03 -4.40
N GLY A 7 7.42 19.06 -4.63
CA GLY A 7 7.99 19.46 -5.92
C GLY A 7 7.86 18.41 -7.03
N ASP A 8 7.81 17.12 -6.68
CA ASP A 8 7.61 15.99 -7.61
C ASP A 8 6.46 15.09 -7.10
N PRO A 9 5.20 15.42 -7.41
CA PRO A 9 4.05 14.65 -6.94
C PRO A 9 4.09 13.16 -7.36
N PRO A 10 4.49 12.81 -8.59
CA PRO A 10 4.73 11.42 -9.01
C PRO A 10 5.67 10.63 -8.11
N GLY A 11 6.90 11.14 -7.89
CA GLY A 11 7.89 10.47 -7.06
C GLY A 11 7.47 10.41 -5.59
N PHE A 12 6.82 11.47 -5.11
CA PHE A 12 6.28 11.50 -3.76
C PHE A 12 5.17 10.48 -3.54
N ALA A 13 4.24 10.29 -4.48
CA ALA A 13 3.11 9.37 -4.27
C ALA A 13 3.59 7.94 -3.95
N ALA A 14 4.56 7.44 -4.73
CA ALA A 14 5.16 6.13 -4.53
C ALA A 14 5.93 6.02 -3.20
N LEU A 15 6.70 7.05 -2.84
CA LEU A 15 7.54 7.07 -1.64
C LEU A 15 6.85 7.64 -0.40
N SER A 16 5.60 8.12 -0.52
CA SER A 16 4.87 8.78 0.55
C SER A 16 4.85 7.99 1.85
N PRO A 17 4.82 6.64 1.86
CA PRO A 17 4.85 5.91 3.10
C PRO A 17 6.19 6.01 3.85
N LEU A 18 7.29 6.16 3.13
CA LEU A 18 8.61 6.38 3.72
C LEU A 18 8.75 7.80 4.21
N VAL A 19 8.33 8.77 3.38
CA VAL A 19 8.39 10.19 3.73
C VAL A 19 7.55 10.50 4.96
N LEU A 20 6.34 9.92 5.06
CA LEU A 20 5.41 10.13 6.17
C LEU A 20 5.66 9.20 7.36
N ALA A 21 6.67 8.31 7.31
CA ALA A 21 6.97 7.39 8.40
C ALA A 21 7.22 8.11 9.75
N PRO A 22 7.97 9.23 9.83
CA PRO A 22 8.14 9.95 11.10
C PRO A 22 6.81 10.43 11.69
N LEU A 23 5.89 10.87 10.82
CA LEU A 23 4.55 11.31 11.23
C LEU A 23 3.75 10.16 11.82
N TRP A 24 3.65 9.04 11.11
CA TRP A 24 2.89 7.89 11.58
C TRP A 24 3.45 7.27 12.86
N ASN A 25 4.78 7.15 12.99
CA ASN A 25 5.39 6.64 14.22
C ASN A 25 5.12 7.58 15.42
N THR A 26 5.17 8.90 15.20
CA THR A 26 4.90 9.88 16.26
C THR A 26 3.43 9.82 16.69
N LEU A 27 2.51 9.73 15.72
CA LEU A 27 1.08 9.61 16.01
C LEU A 27 0.73 8.31 16.73
N ASP A 28 1.36 7.18 16.37
CA ASP A 28 1.15 5.89 17.03
C ASP A 28 1.51 5.95 18.52
N VAL A 29 2.68 6.52 18.85
CA VAL A 29 3.14 6.69 20.23
C VAL A 29 2.21 7.62 21.02
N LEU A 30 1.91 8.80 20.50
CA LEU A 30 1.08 9.79 21.20
C LEU A 30 -0.37 9.33 21.36
N ALA A 31 -0.92 8.63 20.35
CA ALA A 31 -2.25 8.05 20.46
C ALA A 31 -2.30 6.94 21.52
N ALA A 32 -1.27 6.08 21.59
CA ALA A 32 -1.17 5.05 22.63
C ALA A 32 -1.09 5.66 24.05
N GLU A 33 -0.36 6.77 24.21
CA GLU A 33 -0.31 7.50 25.48
C GLU A 33 -1.68 8.04 25.89
N VAL A 34 -2.42 8.65 24.96
CA VAL A 34 -3.78 9.14 25.21
C VAL A 34 -4.73 8.00 25.60
N LEU A 35 -4.69 6.87 24.87
CA LEU A 35 -5.56 5.73 25.11
C LEU A 35 -5.23 4.98 26.42
N GLY A 36 -3.97 5.03 26.87
CA GLY A 36 -3.51 4.39 28.10
C GLY A 36 -3.59 5.27 29.35
N ALA A 37 -3.83 6.57 29.21
CA ALA A 37 -3.81 7.51 30.32
C ALA A 37 -5.07 7.42 31.21
N CYS A 38 -4.88 7.44 32.53
CA CYS A 38 -5.99 7.57 33.48
C CYS A 38 -6.63 8.97 33.43
N ASP A 39 -5.83 9.99 33.13
CA ASP A 39 -6.25 11.37 32.87
C ASP A 39 -5.73 11.75 31.47
N PRO A 40 -6.61 11.93 30.47
CA PRO A 40 -6.19 12.16 29.09
C PRO A 40 -5.74 13.60 28.83
N GLU A 41 -6.00 14.57 29.74
CA GLU A 41 -5.74 15.99 29.47
C GLU A 41 -4.26 16.29 29.13
N PRO A 42 -3.26 15.82 29.91
CA PRO A 42 -1.86 16.07 29.58
C PRO A 42 -1.42 15.40 28.26
N ALA A 43 -1.91 14.18 28.00
CA ALA A 43 -1.56 13.43 26.79
C ALA A 43 -2.20 14.04 25.53
N LEU A 44 -3.44 14.53 25.62
CA LEU A 44 -4.10 15.27 24.54
C LEU A 44 -3.39 16.60 24.25
N GLN A 45 -2.91 17.28 25.29
CA GLN A 45 -2.15 18.51 25.11
C GLN A 45 -0.79 18.25 24.42
N ALA A 46 -0.11 17.16 24.77
CA ALA A 46 1.11 16.73 24.10
C ALA A 46 0.84 16.37 22.63
N LEU A 47 -0.22 15.61 22.34
CA LEU A 47 -0.64 15.28 20.97
C LEU A 47 -0.95 16.54 20.15
N ALA A 48 -1.67 17.49 20.71
CA ALA A 48 -2.04 18.73 20.03
C ALA A 48 -0.83 19.67 19.78
N ALA A 49 0.19 19.62 20.64
CA ALA A 49 1.41 20.43 20.52
C ALA A 49 2.51 19.77 19.67
N ALA A 50 2.39 18.49 19.34
CA ALA A 50 3.41 17.75 18.62
C ALA A 50 3.61 18.30 17.20
N THR A 51 4.87 18.57 16.86
CA THR A 51 5.28 18.96 15.51
C THR A 51 6.23 17.91 14.97
N VAL A 52 5.97 17.43 13.75
CA VAL A 52 6.84 16.51 13.03
C VAL A 52 7.45 17.24 11.85
N ASP A 53 8.78 17.30 11.84
CA ASP A 53 9.52 17.84 10.69
C ASP A 53 9.63 16.76 9.61
N LEU A 54 9.30 17.14 8.38
CA LEU A 54 9.26 16.25 7.23
C LEU A 54 10.03 16.92 6.11
N ASP A 55 10.92 16.17 5.47
CA ASP A 55 11.60 16.61 4.25
C ASP A 55 11.17 15.72 3.07
N PRO A 56 10.08 16.07 2.35
CA PRO A 56 9.62 15.30 1.20
C PRO A 56 10.65 15.18 0.07
N GLY A 57 11.61 16.12 0.00
CA GLY A 57 12.62 16.18 -1.04
C GLY A 57 13.92 15.44 -0.70
N ALA A 58 14.04 14.87 0.50
CA ALA A 58 15.28 14.23 0.91
C ALA A 58 15.63 13.03 0.01
N ALA A 59 16.80 13.09 -0.63
CA ALA A 59 17.29 12.03 -1.52
C ALA A 59 17.46 10.67 -0.81
N GLU A 60 17.61 10.68 0.51
CA GLU A 60 17.73 9.49 1.35
C GLU A 60 16.54 8.54 1.21
N HIS A 61 15.32 9.06 1.02
CA HIS A 61 14.12 8.23 0.82
C HIS A 61 14.25 7.36 -0.43
N GLN A 62 14.69 7.97 -1.54
CA GLN A 62 14.91 7.26 -2.80
C GLN A 62 16.05 6.26 -2.69
N ILE A 63 17.15 6.61 -2.02
CA ILE A 63 18.30 5.71 -1.81
C ILE A 63 17.86 4.48 -1.01
N LEU A 64 17.18 4.68 0.12
CA LEU A 64 16.70 3.59 0.98
C LEU A 64 15.74 2.65 0.23
N PHE A 65 14.83 3.22 -0.55
CA PHE A 65 13.89 2.43 -1.33
C PHE A 65 14.58 1.65 -2.45
N THR A 66 15.51 2.28 -3.16
CA THR A 66 16.31 1.66 -4.23
C THR A 66 17.14 0.49 -3.68
N ASP A 67 17.84 0.70 -2.57
CA ASP A 67 18.62 -0.34 -1.88
C ASP A 67 17.72 -1.50 -1.42
N PHE A 68 16.51 -1.21 -0.96
CA PHE A 68 15.52 -2.22 -0.59
C PHE A 68 15.10 -3.06 -1.81
N LEU A 69 14.79 -2.42 -2.95
CA LEU A 69 14.41 -3.12 -4.17
C LEU A 69 15.52 -4.03 -4.72
N ASP A 70 16.78 -3.62 -4.56
CA ASP A 70 17.95 -4.37 -5.02
C ASP A 70 18.29 -5.57 -4.15
N ARG A 71 18.16 -5.41 -2.82
CA ARG A 71 18.58 -6.44 -1.85
C ARG A 71 17.49 -7.45 -1.53
N GLN A 72 16.23 -7.07 -1.68
CA GLN A 72 15.12 -7.97 -1.39
C GLN A 72 14.70 -8.76 -2.62
N THR A 73 14.28 -10.00 -2.36
CA THR A 73 13.66 -10.88 -3.35
C THR A 73 12.19 -11.08 -3.02
N ILE A 74 11.44 -11.65 -3.96
CA ILE A 74 10.05 -12.06 -3.72
C ILE A 74 9.94 -13.02 -2.53
N ALA A 75 10.82 -14.01 -2.43
CA ALA A 75 10.85 -14.93 -1.29
C ALA A 75 11.22 -14.22 0.03
N GLY A 76 12.10 -13.21 -0.03
CA GLY A 76 12.41 -12.35 1.12
C GLY A 76 11.20 -11.55 1.59
N LEU A 77 10.43 -10.99 0.66
CA LEU A 77 9.19 -10.28 0.96
C LEU A 77 8.13 -11.20 1.56
N GLU A 78 7.98 -12.43 1.06
CA GLU A 78 7.11 -13.47 1.64
C GLU A 78 7.50 -13.78 3.10
N ALA A 79 8.80 -13.90 3.38
CA ALA A 79 9.30 -14.11 4.73
C ALA A 79 9.03 -12.91 5.66
N LEU A 80 9.22 -11.68 5.18
CA LEU A 80 8.93 -10.45 5.94
C LEU A 80 7.46 -10.34 6.33
N LEU A 81 6.55 -10.71 5.42
CA LEU A 81 5.11 -10.67 5.65
C LEU A 81 4.59 -11.89 6.44
N GLY A 82 5.40 -12.96 6.53
CA GLY A 82 4.99 -14.24 7.10
C GLY A 82 3.86 -14.90 6.29
N ARG A 83 3.85 -14.72 4.97
CA ARG A 83 2.81 -15.22 4.05
C ARG A 83 3.43 -15.61 2.70
N THR A 84 2.93 -16.68 2.08
CA THR A 84 3.47 -17.23 0.81
C THR A 84 2.72 -16.77 -0.44
N GLN A 85 1.75 -15.86 -0.30
CA GLN A 85 0.83 -15.46 -1.38
C GLN A 85 1.26 -14.17 -2.10
N VAL A 86 2.43 -13.60 -1.78
CA VAL A 86 2.89 -12.30 -2.32
C VAL A 86 2.89 -12.26 -3.84
N ARG A 87 3.32 -13.35 -4.48
CA ARG A 87 3.31 -13.50 -5.95
C ARG A 87 1.91 -13.32 -6.52
N ARG A 88 0.93 -13.99 -5.89
CA ARG A 88 -0.48 -13.90 -6.27
C ARG A 88 -1.05 -12.52 -5.95
N THR A 89 -0.62 -11.88 -4.86
CA THR A 89 -0.98 -10.50 -4.55
C THR A 89 -0.51 -9.54 -5.65
N ILE A 90 0.75 -9.66 -6.11
CA ILE A 90 1.28 -8.83 -7.21
C ILE A 90 0.45 -9.02 -8.49
N LEU A 91 0.19 -10.26 -8.89
CA LEU A 91 -0.62 -10.55 -10.08
C LEU A 91 -2.06 -10.04 -9.95
N ALA A 92 -2.71 -10.31 -8.82
CA ALA A 92 -4.05 -9.85 -8.51
C ALA A 92 -4.14 -8.32 -8.55
N LEU A 93 -3.15 -7.64 -7.96
CA LEU A 93 -3.05 -6.19 -7.95
C LEU A 93 -2.97 -5.64 -9.38
N GLY A 94 -2.09 -6.17 -10.22
CA GLY A 94 -1.99 -5.74 -11.62
C GLY A 94 -3.26 -5.94 -12.41
N LEU A 95 -3.94 -7.09 -12.24
CA LEU A 95 -5.21 -7.38 -12.91
C LEU A 95 -6.32 -6.42 -12.47
N LEU A 96 -6.37 -6.10 -11.18
CA LEU A 96 -7.28 -5.14 -10.58
C LEU A 96 -7.03 -3.73 -11.12
N LEU A 97 -5.79 -3.24 -11.04
CA LEU A 97 -5.42 -1.90 -11.48
C LEU A 97 -5.59 -1.70 -13.00
N ARG A 98 -5.46 -2.76 -13.81
CA ARG A 98 -5.76 -2.70 -15.24
C ARG A 98 -7.23 -2.33 -15.50
N GLN A 99 -8.15 -2.77 -14.63
CA GLN A 99 -9.56 -2.39 -14.73
C GLN A 99 -9.79 -0.92 -14.37
N LEU A 100 -9.03 -0.39 -13.40
CA LEU A 100 -9.07 1.03 -13.04
C LEU A 100 -8.75 1.92 -14.25
N ARG A 101 -7.75 1.55 -15.06
CA ARG A 101 -7.35 2.31 -16.27
C ARG A 101 -8.34 2.24 -17.42
N ARG A 102 -9.03 1.10 -17.62
CA ARG A 102 -9.87 0.85 -18.81
C ARG A 102 -11.19 1.62 -18.84
N GLY A 103 -11.47 2.42 -17.81
CA GLY A 103 -12.73 3.15 -17.71
C GLY A 103 -13.85 2.24 -17.19
N CYS A 104 -14.53 2.74 -16.17
CA CYS A 104 -15.49 2.00 -15.36
C CYS A 104 -16.77 1.64 -16.10
N ALA A 105 -16.82 0.44 -16.69
CA ALA A 105 -18.07 -0.25 -17.01
C ALA A 105 -18.05 -1.63 -16.34
N GLY A 106 -18.35 -1.67 -15.03
CA GLY A 106 -18.64 -2.92 -14.31
C GLY A 106 -17.50 -3.53 -13.47
N ALA A 107 -16.40 -2.84 -13.22
CA ALA A 107 -15.28 -3.36 -12.42
C ALA A 107 -15.44 -3.14 -10.91
N THR A 108 -14.99 -4.11 -10.10
CA THR A 108 -15.09 -4.14 -8.62
C THR A 108 -14.37 -3.02 -7.88
N ILE A 109 -13.35 -2.38 -8.47
CA ILE A 109 -12.65 -1.22 -7.86
C ILE A 109 -13.39 0.09 -8.15
N CYS A 110 -14.06 0.17 -9.30
CA CYS A 110 -14.85 1.33 -9.70
C CYS A 110 -16.09 1.55 -8.82
N THR A 111 -16.46 0.58 -7.97
CA THR A 111 -17.57 0.71 -7.01
C THR A 111 -17.12 1.35 -5.68
N GLY A 112 -16.04 2.13 -5.67
CA GLY A 112 -15.54 2.82 -4.47
C GLY A 112 -14.87 1.89 -3.45
N LYS A 113 -14.39 0.71 -3.88
CA LYS A 113 -13.71 -0.21 -2.97
C LYS A 113 -12.25 0.17 -2.73
N SER A 114 -11.79 -0.07 -1.52
CA SER A 114 -10.38 0.08 -1.15
C SER A 114 -9.62 -1.24 -1.26
N LEU A 115 -8.31 -1.17 -1.50
CA LEU A 115 -7.42 -2.33 -1.50
C LEU A 115 -6.78 -2.49 -0.13
N VAL A 116 -6.68 -3.73 0.36
CA VAL A 116 -6.03 -4.05 1.64
C VAL A 116 -4.80 -4.88 1.38
N LEU A 117 -3.63 -4.25 1.47
CA LEU A 117 -2.34 -4.86 1.13
C LEU A 117 -1.56 -5.22 2.40
N PRO A 118 -0.97 -6.42 2.47
CA PRO A 118 -0.29 -6.88 3.67
C PRO A 118 0.98 -6.07 3.94
N LEU A 119 1.22 -5.75 5.21
CA LEU A 119 2.46 -5.14 5.68
C LEU A 119 3.15 -6.03 6.72
N PRO A 120 4.48 -5.89 6.89
CA PRO A 120 5.20 -6.60 7.95
C PRO A 120 4.92 -5.98 9.33
N ALA A 121 4.97 -6.83 10.35
CA ALA A 121 4.85 -6.40 11.75
C ALA A 121 5.97 -5.44 12.18
N ALA A 122 7.19 -5.65 11.68
CA ALA A 122 8.34 -4.81 12.02
C ALA A 122 8.27 -3.41 11.39
N SER A 123 8.26 -2.36 12.21
CA SER A 123 8.03 -0.97 11.80
C SER A 123 9.00 -0.47 10.72
N ARG A 124 10.29 -0.84 10.77
CA ARG A 124 11.28 -0.37 9.78
C ARG A 124 11.02 -0.92 8.37
N ALA A 125 10.65 -2.19 8.26
CA ALA A 125 10.33 -2.80 6.96
C ALA A 125 8.94 -2.40 6.47
N ARG A 126 8.04 -2.01 7.39
CA ARG A 126 6.63 -1.66 7.12
C ARG A 126 6.50 -0.59 6.05
N TYR A 127 7.21 0.52 6.22
CA TYR A 127 7.13 1.66 5.30
C TYR A 127 7.81 1.39 3.95
N LEU A 128 8.87 0.58 3.92
CA LEU A 128 9.51 0.15 2.67
C LEU A 128 8.59 -0.77 1.85
N VAL A 129 7.89 -1.69 2.51
CA VAL A 129 6.91 -2.56 1.86
C VAL A 129 5.67 -1.77 1.42
N ALA A 130 5.21 -0.81 2.22
CA ALA A 130 4.12 0.09 1.83
C ALA A 130 4.49 0.93 0.60
N ALA A 131 5.71 1.48 0.57
CA ALA A 131 6.21 2.21 -0.60
C ALA A 131 6.35 1.29 -1.82
N PHE A 132 6.79 0.04 -1.66
CA PHE A 132 6.80 -0.94 -2.75
C PHE A 132 5.40 -1.17 -3.33
N TRP A 133 4.39 -1.34 -2.48
CA TRP A 133 3.02 -1.48 -2.97
C TRP A 133 2.52 -0.24 -3.70
N LEU A 134 2.80 0.96 -3.18
CA LEU A 134 2.42 2.20 -3.86
C LEU A 134 3.19 2.43 -5.15
N ASP A 135 4.45 2.05 -5.23
CA ASP A 135 5.25 2.13 -6.45
C ASP A 135 4.63 1.29 -7.57
N LEU A 136 4.06 0.11 -7.25
CA LEU A 136 3.29 -0.68 -8.23
C LEU A 136 1.97 0.01 -8.64
N VAL A 137 1.29 0.67 -7.71
CA VAL A 137 -0.04 1.30 -7.93
C VAL A 137 0.07 2.64 -8.67
N THR A 138 1.11 3.41 -8.38
CA THR A 138 1.24 4.83 -8.74
C THR A 138 1.10 5.09 -10.25
N PRO A 139 1.70 4.30 -11.17
CA PRO A 139 1.55 4.55 -12.61
C PRO A 139 0.11 4.45 -13.12
N PHE A 140 -0.74 3.67 -12.46
CA PHE A 140 -2.15 3.50 -12.85
C PHE A 140 -3.00 4.67 -12.38
N VAL A 141 -2.71 5.17 -11.19
CA VAL A 141 -3.41 6.28 -10.55
C VAL A 141 -3.05 7.59 -11.23
N GLN A 142 -1.79 7.81 -11.63
CA GLN A 142 -1.39 9.02 -12.36
C GLN A 142 -2.11 9.20 -13.70
N GLN A 143 -2.60 8.11 -14.28
CA GLN A 143 -3.37 8.14 -15.53
C GLN A 143 -4.88 8.16 -15.30
N ALA A 144 -5.31 8.00 -14.06
CA ALA A 144 -6.71 8.01 -13.65
C ALA A 144 -7.04 9.31 -12.92
N ASP A 145 -8.25 9.83 -13.11
CA ASP A 145 -8.74 11.01 -12.38
C ASP A 145 -9.29 10.57 -11.02
N VAL A 146 -8.38 10.24 -10.09
CA VAL A 146 -8.72 9.68 -8.77
C VAL A 146 -7.96 10.38 -7.66
N GLU A 147 -8.62 10.52 -6.51
CA GLU A 147 -7.99 10.99 -5.27
C GLU A 147 -7.62 9.79 -4.39
N LEU A 148 -6.36 9.72 -3.96
CA LEU A 148 -5.89 8.63 -3.10
C LEU A 148 -6.10 8.95 -1.62
N ALA A 149 -6.57 7.95 -0.88
CA ALA A 149 -6.53 7.93 0.58
C ALA A 149 -5.72 6.73 1.05
N LEU A 150 -4.78 6.98 1.97
CA LEU A 150 -3.85 5.98 2.49
C LEU A 150 -4.06 5.83 3.99
N PHE A 151 -4.25 4.58 4.43
CA PHE A 151 -4.36 4.26 5.84
C PHE A 151 -3.42 3.11 6.19
N LEU A 152 -2.76 3.23 7.34
CA LEU A 152 -2.06 2.13 7.97
C LEU A 152 -2.93 1.66 9.13
N ALA A 153 -3.43 0.44 9.03
CA ALA A 153 -4.38 -0.12 9.98
C ALA A 153 -4.09 -1.60 10.22
N ASP A 154 -4.66 -2.16 11.28
CA ASP A 154 -4.64 -3.60 11.51
C ASP A 154 -5.87 -4.25 10.90
N SER A 155 -5.66 -5.25 10.05
CA SER A 155 -6.69 -6.12 9.50
C SER A 155 -6.55 -7.50 10.12
N GLY A 156 -7.46 -7.86 11.04
CA GLY A 156 -7.45 -9.15 11.74
C GLY A 156 -6.11 -9.46 12.42
N ASP A 157 -5.60 -8.51 13.22
CA ASP A 157 -4.32 -8.54 13.96
C ASP A 157 -3.05 -8.47 13.11
N ARG A 158 -3.15 -8.04 11.86
CA ARG A 158 -1.98 -7.87 10.98
C ARG A 158 -1.98 -6.49 10.36
N PRO A 159 -0.83 -5.81 10.34
CA PRO A 159 -0.74 -4.50 9.74
C PRO A 159 -0.98 -4.61 8.23
N ALA A 160 -1.74 -3.66 7.72
CA ALA A 160 -2.11 -3.56 6.33
C ALA A 160 -2.08 -2.11 5.87
N LEU A 161 -1.76 -1.92 4.58
CA LEU A 161 -1.93 -0.68 3.86
C LEU A 161 -3.30 -0.72 3.19
N VAL A 162 -4.18 0.19 3.58
CA VAL A 162 -5.48 0.38 2.91
C VAL A 162 -5.36 1.55 1.93
N ILE A 163 -5.68 1.30 0.67
CA ILE A 163 -5.64 2.29 -0.41
C ILE A 163 -7.07 2.52 -0.91
N GLY A 164 -7.61 3.71 -0.67
CA GLY A 164 -8.84 4.20 -1.30
C GLY A 164 -8.56 5.03 -2.55
N PHE A 165 -9.45 4.96 -3.54
CA PHE A 165 -9.36 5.70 -4.80
C PHE A 165 -10.44 6.79 -4.96
N ALA A 166 -11.24 7.02 -3.94
CA ALA A 166 -12.34 7.99 -3.93
C ALA A 166 -12.13 9.08 -2.86
N GLY A 167 -10.86 9.48 -2.65
CA GLY A 167 -10.48 10.49 -1.67
C GLY A 167 -10.92 10.12 -0.25
N ALA A 168 -11.41 11.11 0.51
CA ALA A 168 -11.90 10.94 1.87
C ALA A 168 -13.32 10.33 1.94
N ALA A 169 -13.57 9.28 1.15
CA ALA A 169 -14.84 8.54 1.16
C ALA A 169 -15.11 7.94 2.56
N PRO A 170 -16.22 8.30 3.22
CA PRO A 170 -16.57 7.80 4.55
C PRO A 170 -16.60 6.28 4.64
N GLU A 171 -17.00 5.61 3.56
CA GLU A 171 -17.12 4.17 3.46
C GLU A 171 -15.75 3.48 3.59
N THR A 172 -14.68 4.11 3.09
CA THR A 172 -13.31 3.57 3.23
C THR A 172 -12.88 3.60 4.69
N LEU A 173 -13.17 4.68 5.42
CA LEU A 173 -12.84 4.78 6.83
C LEU A 173 -13.73 3.86 7.69
N GLN A 174 -15.02 3.79 7.39
CA GLN A 174 -15.94 2.88 8.08
C GLN A 174 -15.48 1.43 7.92
N ALA A 175 -15.09 1.02 6.71
CA ALA A 175 -14.59 -0.33 6.44
C ALA A 175 -13.29 -0.66 7.19
N ILE A 176 -12.50 0.32 7.64
CA ILE A 176 -11.33 0.07 8.50
C ILE A 176 -11.76 -0.25 9.94
N ILE A 177 -12.86 0.33 10.40
CA ILE A 177 -13.35 0.22 11.78
C ILE A 177 -14.32 -0.96 11.94
N ASP A 178 -15.18 -1.17 10.95
CA ASP A 178 -16.28 -2.12 10.96
C ASP A 178 -16.01 -3.31 10.00
N PRO A 179 -15.77 -4.52 10.53
CA PRO A 179 -15.51 -5.72 9.72
C PRO A 179 -16.65 -6.11 8.78
N GLU A 180 -17.91 -5.79 9.10
CA GLU A 180 -19.04 -6.10 8.20
C GLU A 180 -18.99 -5.20 6.98
N CYS A 181 -18.76 -3.91 7.18
CA CYS A 181 -18.56 -2.95 6.09
C CYS A 181 -17.31 -3.29 5.25
N ALA A 182 -16.24 -3.79 5.89
CA ALA A 182 -15.03 -4.26 5.23
C ALA A 182 -15.32 -5.34 4.17
N MET A 183 -16.19 -6.31 4.46
CA MET A 183 -16.51 -7.39 3.52
C MET A 183 -17.10 -6.88 2.19
N GLU A 184 -17.82 -5.76 2.23
CA GLU A 184 -18.46 -5.17 1.05
C GLU A 184 -17.53 -4.18 0.33
N HIS A 185 -16.77 -3.38 1.08
CA HIS A 185 -16.05 -2.21 0.57
C HIS A 185 -14.53 -2.37 0.50
N GLN A 186 -13.96 -3.49 0.97
CA GLN A 186 -12.53 -3.80 0.86
C GLN A 186 -12.27 -5.01 -0.04
N VAL A 187 -11.19 -4.92 -0.80
CA VAL A 187 -10.64 -6.03 -1.58
C VAL A 187 -9.34 -6.47 -0.91
N GLY A 188 -9.42 -7.59 -0.20
CA GLY A 188 -8.26 -8.28 0.35
C GLY A 188 -7.64 -9.27 -0.64
N PHE A 189 -6.43 -9.73 -0.31
CA PHE A 189 -5.66 -10.67 -1.16
C PHE A 189 -5.45 -12.05 -0.51
N ASP A 190 -6.21 -12.37 0.55
CA ASP A 190 -6.12 -13.67 1.22
C ASP A 190 -6.70 -14.81 0.37
N ASN A 191 -7.74 -14.52 -0.43
CA ASN A 191 -8.29 -15.45 -1.42
C ASN A 191 -8.20 -14.86 -2.83
N THR A 192 -7.23 -15.36 -3.60
CA THR A 192 -6.95 -14.89 -4.97
C THR A 192 -7.28 -15.94 -6.02
N ALA A 193 -8.12 -16.95 -5.74
CA ALA A 193 -8.46 -17.99 -6.74
C ALA A 193 -9.08 -17.40 -8.04
N TRP A 194 -9.74 -16.24 -7.93
CA TRP A 194 -10.34 -15.53 -9.06
C TRP A 194 -9.33 -15.09 -10.15
N ILE A 195 -8.02 -15.04 -9.85
CA ILE A 195 -7.00 -14.66 -10.83
C ILE A 195 -6.62 -15.80 -11.79
N ASP A 196 -6.95 -17.06 -11.47
CA ASP A 196 -6.43 -18.21 -12.23
C ASP A 196 -6.90 -18.19 -13.70
N VAL A 197 -8.16 -17.81 -13.93
CA VAL A 197 -8.72 -17.69 -15.29
C VAL A 197 -8.10 -16.50 -16.06
N PRO A 198 -8.06 -15.27 -15.52
CA PRO A 198 -7.35 -14.17 -16.16
C PRO A 198 -5.87 -14.46 -16.46
N VAL A 199 -5.14 -15.07 -15.52
CA VAL A 199 -3.73 -15.45 -15.71
C VAL A 199 -3.61 -16.46 -16.86
N ALA A 200 -4.45 -17.50 -16.90
CA ALA A 200 -4.43 -18.48 -17.98
C ALA A 200 -4.83 -17.89 -19.36
N SER A 201 -5.51 -16.76 -19.41
CA SER A 201 -5.97 -16.14 -20.65
C SER A 201 -4.97 -15.17 -21.31
N ASP A 202 -3.94 -14.72 -20.58
CA ASP A 202 -3.01 -13.67 -21.01
C ASP A 202 -1.55 -14.14 -20.93
N ALA A 203 -0.92 -14.32 -22.09
CA ALA A 203 0.45 -14.85 -22.19
C ALA A 203 1.50 -13.97 -21.48
N ALA A 204 1.31 -12.64 -21.45
CA ALA A 204 2.24 -11.76 -20.74
C ALA A 204 2.13 -11.97 -19.22
N VAL A 205 0.90 -12.11 -18.72
CA VAL A 205 0.64 -12.39 -17.29
C VAL A 205 1.13 -13.78 -16.88
N GLN A 206 0.99 -14.80 -17.74
CA GLN A 206 1.58 -16.13 -17.49
C GLN A 206 3.10 -16.07 -17.36
N THR A 207 3.74 -15.32 -18.25
CA THR A 207 5.20 -15.15 -18.24
C THR A 207 5.65 -14.50 -16.94
N LEU A 208 4.98 -13.42 -16.52
CA LEU A 208 5.25 -12.79 -15.23
C LEU A 208 5.03 -13.76 -14.05
N SER A 209 3.92 -14.52 -14.06
CA SER A 209 3.64 -15.53 -13.03
C SER A 209 4.79 -16.53 -12.91
N ALA A 210 5.27 -17.06 -14.04
CA ALA A 210 6.36 -18.03 -14.06
C ALA A 210 7.68 -17.47 -13.51
N TYR A 211 7.97 -16.18 -13.73
CA TYR A 211 9.15 -15.53 -13.14
C TYR A 211 8.99 -15.31 -11.63
N LEU A 212 7.81 -14.86 -11.19
CA LEU A 212 7.51 -14.69 -9.77
C LEU A 212 7.57 -16.03 -9.02
N ASP A 213 7.19 -17.13 -9.67
CA ASP A 213 7.22 -18.49 -9.12
C ASP A 213 8.63 -19.02 -8.79
N GLN A 214 9.69 -18.39 -9.33
CA GLN A 214 11.06 -18.73 -8.96
C GLN A 214 11.44 -18.19 -7.58
N GLY A 215 10.77 -17.15 -7.08
CA GLY A 215 10.99 -16.53 -5.76
C GLY A 215 12.31 -15.78 -5.56
N GLN A 216 13.35 -16.06 -6.36
CA GLN A 216 14.67 -15.42 -6.27
C GLN A 216 14.79 -14.11 -7.04
N LEU A 217 13.74 -13.72 -7.77
CA LEU A 217 13.70 -12.46 -8.48
C LEU A 217 13.78 -11.31 -7.47
N SER A 218 14.65 -10.32 -7.75
CA SER A 218 14.72 -9.10 -6.95
C SER A 218 13.40 -8.32 -7.05
N LEU A 219 13.08 -7.53 -6.03
CA LEU A 219 11.89 -6.67 -6.09
C LEU A 219 12.00 -5.63 -7.20
N ARG A 220 13.21 -5.15 -7.53
CA ARG A 220 13.43 -4.29 -8.69
C ARG A 220 12.98 -4.96 -9.99
N SER A 221 13.49 -6.15 -10.29
CA SER A 221 13.16 -6.84 -11.54
C SER A 221 11.70 -7.28 -11.58
N ALA A 222 11.13 -7.67 -10.43
CA ALA A 222 9.70 -7.97 -10.33
C ALA A 222 8.84 -6.74 -10.66
N ARG A 223 9.22 -5.56 -10.15
CA ARG A 223 8.56 -4.30 -10.45
C ARG A 223 8.65 -3.94 -11.94
N GLU A 224 9.84 -4.05 -12.53
CA GLU A 224 10.04 -3.74 -13.95
C GLU A 224 9.17 -4.64 -14.85
N LEU A 225 9.22 -5.95 -14.64
CA LEU A 225 8.37 -6.91 -15.37
C LEU A 225 6.88 -6.67 -15.12
N PHE A 226 6.50 -6.26 -13.91
CA PHE A 226 5.12 -5.90 -13.61
C PHE A 226 4.67 -4.69 -14.43
N HIS A 227 5.45 -3.62 -14.48
CA HIS A 227 5.09 -2.45 -15.27
C HIS A 227 5.05 -2.77 -16.77
N GLU A 228 6.01 -3.54 -17.30
CA GLU A 228 5.99 -4.00 -18.69
C GLU A 228 4.74 -4.83 -19.04
N THR A 229 4.19 -5.56 -18.07
CA THR A 229 3.02 -6.43 -18.27
C THR A 229 1.70 -5.69 -18.18
N PHE A 230 1.60 -4.63 -17.37
CA PHE A 230 0.31 -4.03 -16.99
C PHE A 230 0.15 -2.54 -17.33
N VAL A 231 1.24 -1.78 -17.53
CA VAL A 231 1.24 -0.33 -17.81
C VAL A 231 1.34 -0.07 -19.31
#